data_AF-A0A5J5C9J0-F1
#
_entry.id   AF-A0A5J5C9J0-F1
#
_cell.length_a   1.000
_cell.length_b   1.000
_cell.length_c   1.000
_cell.angle_alpha   90.00
_cell.angle_beta   90.00
_cell.angle_gamma   90.00
#
_symmetry.space_group_name_H-M   'P 1'
#
loop_
_entity.id
_entity.type
_entity.pdbx_description
1 polymer ?
#
loop_
_entity_poly.entity_id
_entity_poly.type
_entity_poly.pdbx_seq_one_letter_code
_entity_poly.pdbx_strand_id
1 'polypeptide(L)'
;MAVAQIKIAELMKTVSCNGEQVEEHVKFLGYIMGYMSMLTGHRSVVLTNMKKEHVRNSAKWNQGRRFQVLVDDHKTTKSFGQAAFSVKSEEFNWLDFLTKGMCCTPGQECEFVFHTANGKQIQKPLGFLHAAWVDAGMKGNASKHLSETERKQVAKEMCHEPSTAERFYVALPDKIPGYKTRRLRLKALENALNDDDDIETSSSGEEPQDDDQTESDSSLSEEKLRTWQRKKRSNYWGWP
;
A
#
# COMPACT_ATOMS: atom_id res chain seq x y z
N MET A 1 9.33 5.30 6.26
CA MET A 1 8.44 4.42 7.07
C MET A 1 7.71 5.17 8.19
N ALA A 2 8.38 6.07 8.94
CA ALA A 2 7.76 6.81 10.05
C ALA A 2 6.51 7.63 9.65
N VAL A 3 6.56 8.35 8.51
CA VAL A 3 5.43 9.14 7.99
C VAL A 3 4.16 8.30 7.85
N ALA A 4 4.27 7.11 7.25
CA ALA A 4 3.12 6.22 7.09
C ALA A 4 2.53 5.79 8.44
N GLN A 5 3.35 5.48 9.44
CA GLN A 5 2.86 5.08 10.77
C GLN A 5 2.11 6.21 11.46
N ILE A 6 2.65 7.45 11.39
CA ILE A 6 2.00 8.65 11.93
C ILE A 6 0.66 8.86 11.25
N LYS A 7 0.63 8.86 9.91
CA LYS A 7 -0.58 9.04 9.11
C LYS A 7 -1.63 7.97 9.36
N ILE A 8 -1.24 6.71 9.50
CA ILE A 8 -2.14 5.61 9.86
C ILE A 8 -2.77 5.87 11.24
N ALA A 9 -1.96 6.25 12.23
CA ALA A 9 -2.45 6.52 13.58
C ALA A 9 -3.38 7.75 13.64
N GLU A 10 -3.13 8.78 12.84
CA GLU A 10 -4.02 9.93 12.66
C GLU A 10 -5.34 9.52 12.01
N LEU A 11 -5.26 8.82 10.88
CA LEU A 11 -6.43 8.40 10.10
C LEU A 11 -7.31 7.39 10.86
N MET A 12 -6.74 6.52 11.70
CA MET A 12 -7.53 5.64 12.58
C MET A 12 -8.43 6.40 13.56
N LYS A 13 -8.08 7.63 13.93
CA LYS A 13 -8.87 8.47 14.82
C LYS A 13 -9.95 9.24 14.08
N THR A 14 -9.70 9.58 12.82
CA THR A 14 -10.60 10.43 12.03
C THR A 14 -11.57 9.60 11.21
N VAL A 15 -11.13 8.48 10.63
CA VAL A 15 -11.94 7.63 9.75
C VAL A 15 -13.15 7.08 10.50
N SER A 16 -14.34 7.53 10.08
CA SER A 16 -15.62 7.18 10.68
C SER A 16 -16.30 6.06 9.90
N CYS A 17 -17.09 5.25 10.60
CA CYS A 17 -17.93 4.22 10.00
C CYS A 17 -19.20 4.77 9.36
N ASN A 18 -19.41 6.08 9.27
CA ASN A 18 -20.63 6.66 8.68
C ASN A 18 -20.61 6.74 7.14
N GLY A 19 -19.47 6.44 6.49
CA GLY A 19 -19.32 6.43 5.04
C GLY A 19 -19.18 7.81 4.39
N GLU A 20 -19.10 8.89 5.18
CA GLU A 20 -18.99 10.26 4.66
C GLU A 20 -17.54 10.63 4.28
N GLN A 21 -16.57 9.99 4.94
CA GLN A 21 -15.13 10.29 4.82
C GLN A 21 -14.45 9.35 3.81
N VAL A 22 -14.94 9.37 2.58
CA VAL A 22 -14.45 8.48 1.51
C VAL A 22 -12.98 8.75 1.20
N GLU A 23 -12.54 10.01 1.24
CA GLU A 23 -11.15 10.37 0.95
C GLU A 23 -10.19 9.88 2.03
N GLU A 24 -10.52 10.09 3.31
CA GLU A 24 -9.76 9.60 4.45
C GLU A 24 -9.68 8.09 4.44
N HIS A 25 -10.79 7.40 4.14
CA HIS A 25 -10.82 5.96 3.98
C HIS A 25 -9.89 5.49 2.85
N VAL A 26 -9.90 6.16 1.69
CA VAL A 26 -9.00 5.83 0.57
C VAL A 26 -7.54 6.02 0.95
N LYS A 27 -7.19 7.14 1.59
CA LYS A 27 -5.83 7.42 2.07
C LYS A 27 -5.40 6.40 3.13
N PHE A 28 -6.28 6.08 4.07
CA PHE A 28 -6.03 5.15 5.16
C PHE A 28 -5.65 3.77 4.64
N LEU A 29 -6.45 3.23 3.71
CA LEU A 29 -6.13 1.96 3.06
C LEU A 29 -4.87 2.06 2.22
N GLY A 30 -4.64 3.19 1.53
CA GLY A 30 -3.44 3.44 0.76
C GLY A 30 -2.17 3.37 1.60
N TYR A 31 -2.14 4.03 2.76
CA TYR A 31 -1.01 4.02 3.67
C TYR A 31 -0.75 2.62 4.22
N ILE A 32 -1.79 1.91 4.67
CA ILE A 32 -1.62 0.53 5.18
C ILE A 32 -1.13 -0.37 4.05
N MET A 33 -1.72 -0.32 2.84
CA MET A 33 -1.29 -1.15 1.71
C MET A 33 0.16 -0.88 1.32
N GLY A 34 0.55 0.40 1.22
CA GLY A 34 1.91 0.79 0.87
C GLY A 34 2.91 0.32 1.92
N TYR A 35 2.61 0.58 3.20
CA TYR A 35 3.42 0.14 4.33
C TYR A 35 3.62 -1.38 4.33
N MET A 36 2.54 -2.15 4.17
CA MET A 36 2.58 -3.61 4.20
C MET A 36 3.32 -4.17 2.97
N SER A 37 3.16 -3.55 1.80
CA SER A 37 3.90 -3.95 0.59
C SER A 37 5.40 -3.76 0.78
N MET A 38 5.84 -2.62 1.33
CA MET A 38 7.24 -2.36 1.64
C MET A 38 7.78 -3.29 2.74
N LEU A 39 7.01 -3.49 3.81
CA LEU A 39 7.43 -4.31 4.95
C LEU A 39 7.59 -5.77 4.56
N THR A 40 6.63 -6.28 3.81
CA THR A 40 6.48 -7.72 3.56
C THR A 40 7.01 -8.14 2.19
N GLY A 41 7.32 -7.20 1.30
CA GLY A 41 7.74 -7.48 -0.08
C GLY A 41 6.67 -8.17 -0.92
N HIS A 42 5.44 -8.31 -0.41
CA HIS A 42 4.36 -8.95 -1.15
C HIS A 42 3.74 -7.95 -2.13
N ARG A 43 3.35 -8.47 -3.29
CA ARG A 43 2.58 -7.71 -4.28
C ARG A 43 1.23 -7.30 -3.69
N SER A 44 0.71 -6.15 -4.13
CA SER A 44 -0.57 -5.61 -3.67
C SER A 44 -1.76 -6.56 -3.84
N VAL A 45 -1.70 -7.50 -4.79
CA VAL A 45 -2.72 -8.54 -4.99
C VAL A 45 -2.91 -9.44 -3.76
N VAL A 46 -1.84 -9.74 -3.02
CA VAL A 46 -1.90 -10.52 -1.77
C VAL A 46 -2.70 -9.74 -0.73
N LEU A 47 -2.51 -8.41 -0.67
CA LEU A 47 -3.24 -7.56 0.25
C LEU A 47 -4.71 -7.45 -0.14
N THR A 48 -5.02 -7.25 -1.42
CA THR A 48 -6.42 -7.13 -1.88
C THR A 48 -7.21 -8.43 -1.77
N ASN A 49 -6.53 -9.59 -1.75
CA ASN A 49 -7.16 -10.91 -1.55
C ASN A 49 -7.16 -11.34 -0.08
N MET A 50 -6.59 -10.54 0.84
CA MET A 50 -6.60 -10.85 2.25
C MET A 50 -8.02 -10.76 2.81
N LYS A 51 -8.53 -11.89 3.31
CA LYS A 51 -9.81 -11.98 3.99
C LYS A 51 -9.70 -11.65 5.48
N LYS A 52 -10.80 -11.20 6.07
CA LYS A 52 -10.90 -10.90 7.51
C LYS A 52 -10.58 -12.13 8.36
N GLU A 53 -10.95 -13.32 7.90
CA GLU A 53 -10.62 -14.58 8.57
C GLU A 53 -9.12 -14.84 8.68
N HIS A 54 -8.33 -14.46 7.67
CA HIS A 54 -6.86 -14.61 7.69
C HIS A 54 -6.22 -13.83 8.84
N VAL A 55 -6.75 -12.63 9.13
CA VAL A 55 -6.26 -11.79 10.23
C VAL A 55 -6.77 -12.32 11.58
N ARG A 56 -8.06 -12.67 11.67
CA ARG A 56 -8.68 -13.23 12.89
C ARG A 56 -8.03 -14.54 13.34
N ASN A 57 -7.63 -15.37 12.38
CA ASN A 57 -6.96 -16.65 12.63
C ASN A 57 -5.43 -16.54 12.70
N SER A 58 -4.89 -15.32 12.77
CA SER A 58 -3.44 -15.13 12.81
C SER A 58 -2.79 -15.80 14.02
N ALA A 59 -1.63 -16.39 13.80
CA ALA A 59 -0.93 -17.07 14.87
C ALA A 59 -0.16 -16.06 15.74
N LYS A 60 -0.61 -15.90 16.98
CA LYS A 60 0.00 -15.04 17.99
C LYS A 60 1.22 -15.72 18.64
N TRP A 61 2.32 -15.00 18.81
CA TRP A 61 3.54 -15.50 19.46
C TRP A 61 4.33 -14.39 20.15
N ASN A 62 5.44 -14.75 20.81
CA ASN A 62 6.27 -13.81 21.58
C ASN A 62 5.45 -13.01 22.61
N GLN A 63 4.67 -13.73 23.44
CA GLN A 63 3.77 -13.15 24.45
C GLN A 63 2.74 -12.17 23.86
N GLY A 64 2.36 -12.36 22.60
CA GLY A 64 1.38 -11.51 21.96
C GLY A 64 1.89 -10.23 21.33
N ARG A 65 3.21 -10.10 21.23
CA ARG A 65 3.84 -8.95 20.58
C ARG A 65 4.01 -9.12 19.08
N ARG A 66 3.74 -10.32 18.55
CA ARG A 66 3.96 -10.68 17.15
C ARG A 66 2.85 -11.60 16.66
N PHE A 67 2.49 -11.43 15.39
CA PHE A 67 1.44 -12.16 14.71
C PHE A 67 1.96 -12.64 13.36
N GLN A 68 1.52 -13.80 12.92
CA GLN A 68 1.72 -14.30 11.56
C GLN A 68 0.36 -14.39 10.88
N VAL A 69 0.21 -13.66 9.78
CA VAL A 69 -0.98 -13.71 8.92
C VAL A 69 -0.66 -14.60 7.74
N LEU A 70 -1.54 -15.57 7.48
CA LEU A 70 -1.47 -16.47 6.34
C LEU A 70 -2.60 -16.08 5.38
N VAL A 71 -2.24 -15.76 4.14
CA VAL A 71 -3.18 -15.36 3.11
C VAL A 71 -3.23 -16.44 2.04
N ASP A 72 -4.39 -17.08 1.99
CA ASP A 72 -4.66 -18.19 1.11
C ASP A 72 -5.43 -17.63 -0.08
N ASP A 73 -4.82 -17.68 -1.26
CA ASP A 73 -5.53 -17.35 -2.50
C ASP A 73 -5.61 -18.60 -3.36
N HIS A 74 -6.84 -19.10 -3.57
CA HIS A 74 -7.12 -20.31 -4.35
C HIS A 74 -6.65 -20.22 -5.82
N LYS A 75 -6.31 -19.02 -6.33
CA LYS A 75 -5.76 -18.83 -7.68
C LYS A 75 -4.23 -18.87 -7.75
N THR A 76 -3.53 -18.46 -6.68
CA THR A 76 -2.06 -18.44 -6.66
C THR A 76 -1.46 -19.57 -5.82
N THR A 77 -2.22 -20.23 -4.94
CA THR A 77 -1.75 -21.39 -4.15
C THR A 77 -1.27 -22.54 -5.02
N LYS A 78 -1.88 -22.75 -6.20
CA LYS A 78 -1.43 -23.76 -7.17
C LYS A 78 -0.04 -23.48 -7.76
N SER A 79 0.43 -22.24 -7.74
CA SER A 79 1.68 -21.81 -8.38
C SER A 79 2.72 -21.29 -7.38
N PHE A 80 2.31 -20.76 -6.22
CA PHE A 80 3.17 -19.98 -5.32
C PHE A 80 2.89 -20.23 -3.82
N GLY A 81 2.06 -21.22 -3.45
CA GLY A 81 1.74 -21.52 -2.05
C GLY A 81 0.93 -20.42 -1.33
N GLN A 82 0.76 -20.58 -0.02
CA GLN A 82 0.13 -19.57 0.84
C GLN A 82 1.12 -18.42 1.10
N ALA A 83 0.66 -17.17 1.00
CA ALA A 83 1.48 -16.03 1.37
C ALA A 83 1.51 -15.86 2.89
N ALA A 84 2.67 -15.58 3.46
CA ALA A 84 2.83 -15.44 4.90
C ALA A 84 3.67 -14.21 5.23
N PHE A 85 3.19 -13.40 6.17
CA PHE A 85 3.97 -12.29 6.69
C PHE A 85 3.78 -12.12 8.18
N SER A 86 4.86 -11.68 8.84
CA SER A 86 4.89 -11.44 10.27
C SER A 86 4.76 -9.96 10.57
N VAL A 87 3.92 -9.63 11.54
CA VAL A 87 3.64 -8.24 11.95
C VAL A 87 3.79 -8.07 13.46
N LYS A 88 4.05 -6.84 13.90
CA LYS A 88 4.04 -6.41 15.31
C LYS A 88 2.59 -6.15 15.75
N SER A 89 2.37 -5.99 17.06
CA SER A 89 1.04 -5.71 17.61
C SER A 89 0.38 -4.46 17.04
N GLU A 90 1.15 -3.39 16.83
CA GLU A 90 0.63 -2.15 16.26
C GLU A 90 0.07 -2.36 14.84
N GLU A 91 0.87 -2.96 13.97
CA GLU A 91 0.50 -3.32 12.59
C GLU A 91 -0.70 -4.28 12.55
N PHE A 92 -0.74 -5.24 13.49
CA PHE A 92 -1.88 -6.13 13.64
C PHE A 92 -3.15 -5.37 14.03
N ASN A 93 -3.06 -4.41 14.95
CA ASN A 93 -4.20 -3.59 15.37
C ASN A 93 -4.77 -2.78 14.20
N TRP A 94 -3.94 -2.32 13.26
CA TRP A 94 -4.43 -1.66 12.05
C TRP A 94 -5.26 -2.61 11.18
N LEU A 95 -4.78 -3.84 10.97
CA LEU A 95 -5.53 -4.85 10.22
C LEU A 95 -6.82 -5.25 10.94
N ASP A 96 -6.75 -5.44 12.26
CA ASP A 96 -7.90 -5.79 13.10
C ASP A 96 -8.99 -4.71 13.06
N PHE A 97 -8.59 -3.43 13.08
CA PHE A 97 -9.49 -2.28 12.90
C PHE A 97 -10.26 -2.37 11.58
N LEU A 98 -9.59 -2.70 10.48
CA LEU A 98 -10.25 -2.93 9.19
C LEU A 98 -11.18 -4.15 9.23
N THR A 99 -10.81 -5.23 9.92
CA THR A 99 -11.70 -6.42 10.02
C THR A 99 -13.00 -6.15 10.75
N LYS A 100 -13.01 -5.17 11.66
CA LYS A 100 -14.18 -4.73 12.42
C LYS A 100 -15.09 -3.81 11.62
N GLY A 101 -14.68 -3.39 10.41
CA GLY A 101 -15.45 -2.48 9.57
C GLY A 101 -15.58 -1.07 10.17
N MET A 102 -14.64 -0.67 11.03
CA MET A 102 -14.69 0.64 11.72
C MET A 102 -14.46 1.83 10.79
N CYS A 103 -14.10 1.59 9.52
CA CYS A 103 -13.77 2.61 8.53
C CYS A 103 -14.78 2.71 7.36
N CYS A 104 -15.84 1.91 7.36
CA CYS A 104 -16.78 1.83 6.23
C CYS A 104 -18.24 1.94 6.67
N THR A 105 -19.12 2.21 5.72
CA THR A 105 -20.56 2.37 5.95
C THR A 105 -21.13 1.16 6.71
N PRO A 106 -21.99 1.36 7.73
CA PRO A 106 -22.48 0.27 8.55
C PRO A 106 -23.40 -0.64 7.74
N GLY A 107 -23.44 -1.92 8.08
CA GLY A 107 -24.28 -2.92 7.40
C GLY A 107 -23.76 -3.39 6.04
N GLN A 108 -22.57 -2.93 5.60
CA GLN A 108 -21.92 -3.47 4.43
C GLN A 108 -21.13 -4.74 4.79
N GLU A 109 -21.55 -5.89 4.25
CA GLU A 109 -20.85 -7.16 4.42
C GLU A 109 -19.74 -7.30 3.37
N CYS A 110 -18.49 -7.29 3.83
CA CYS A 110 -17.33 -7.59 3.00
C CYS A 110 -16.42 -8.59 3.70
N GLU A 111 -16.08 -9.69 3.03
CA GLU A 111 -15.18 -10.71 3.57
C GLU A 111 -13.69 -10.27 3.53
N PHE A 112 -13.35 -9.28 2.72
CA PHE A 112 -11.98 -8.80 2.54
C PHE A 112 -11.59 -7.78 3.60
N VAL A 113 -10.31 -7.76 3.99
CA VAL A 113 -9.74 -6.73 4.89
C VAL A 113 -9.69 -5.38 4.19
N PHE A 114 -9.25 -5.39 2.94
CA PHE A 114 -9.16 -4.18 2.12
C PHE A 114 -10.37 -4.11 1.19
N HIS A 115 -11.30 -3.22 1.54
CA HIS A 115 -12.55 -3.01 0.84
C HIS A 115 -12.78 -1.52 0.60
N THR A 116 -13.73 -1.14 -0.26
CA THR A 116 -14.17 0.24 -0.42
C THR A 116 -15.02 0.68 0.78
N ALA A 117 -15.30 1.98 0.90
CA ALA A 117 -16.20 2.49 1.94
C ALA A 117 -17.60 1.85 1.88
N ASN A 118 -18.02 1.39 0.69
CA ASN A 118 -19.26 0.67 0.45
C ASN A 118 -19.11 -0.86 0.51
N GLY A 119 -18.07 -1.38 1.18
CA GLY A 119 -17.88 -2.80 1.43
C GLY A 119 -17.61 -3.67 0.20
N LYS A 120 -17.02 -3.13 -0.87
CA LYS A 120 -16.62 -3.95 -2.04
C LYS A 120 -15.13 -4.26 -2.02
N GLN A 121 -14.73 -5.44 -2.48
CA GLN A 121 -13.30 -5.77 -2.61
C GLN A 121 -12.58 -4.75 -3.51
N ILE A 122 -11.38 -4.33 -3.10
CA ILE A 122 -10.52 -3.50 -3.94
C ILE A 122 -9.86 -4.35 -5.02
N GLN A 123 -10.25 -4.16 -6.28
CA GLN A 123 -9.61 -4.84 -7.43
C GLN A 123 -8.39 -4.08 -7.97
N LYS A 124 -8.34 -2.76 -7.75
CA LYS A 124 -7.32 -1.86 -8.30
C LYS A 124 -6.69 -1.02 -7.18
N PRO A 125 -5.64 -1.52 -6.51
CA PRO A 125 -5.05 -0.85 -5.36
C PRO A 125 -4.30 0.45 -5.71
N LEU A 126 -3.94 0.65 -6.99
CA LEU A 126 -3.14 1.79 -7.43
C LEU A 126 -3.74 3.16 -7.06
N GLY A 127 -5.07 3.30 -7.11
CA GLY A 127 -5.73 4.56 -6.73
C GLY A 127 -5.53 4.91 -5.26
N PHE A 128 -5.60 3.91 -4.38
CA PHE A 128 -5.38 4.06 -2.94
C PHE A 128 -3.93 4.37 -2.62
N LEU A 129 -3.00 3.62 -3.23
CA LEU A 129 -1.56 3.84 -3.08
C LEU A 129 -1.16 5.25 -3.55
N HIS A 130 -1.71 5.70 -4.69
CA HIS A 130 -1.44 7.05 -5.20
C HIS A 130 -2.03 8.14 -4.30
N ALA A 131 -3.22 7.93 -3.73
CA ALA A 131 -3.80 8.89 -2.79
C ALA A 131 -2.91 9.08 -1.54
N ALA A 132 -2.42 7.98 -0.96
CA ALA A 132 -1.46 8.04 0.15
C ALA A 132 -0.11 8.64 -0.27
N TRP A 133 0.35 8.39 -1.50
CA TRP A 133 1.59 8.96 -2.03
C TRP A 133 1.52 10.49 -2.09
N VAL A 134 0.44 11.02 -2.68
CA VAL A 134 0.20 12.47 -2.76
C VAL A 134 -0.03 13.08 -1.39
N ASP A 135 -0.79 12.43 -0.50
CA ASP A 135 -1.04 12.91 0.86
C ASP A 135 0.25 12.98 1.70
N ALA A 136 1.22 12.12 1.41
CA ALA A 136 2.54 12.16 2.02
C ALA A 136 3.46 13.27 1.46
N GLY A 137 2.94 14.13 0.58
CA GLY A 137 3.70 15.23 -0.03
C GLY A 137 4.57 14.82 -1.22
N MET A 138 4.52 13.56 -1.65
CA MET A 138 5.34 13.07 -2.75
C MET A 138 4.72 13.44 -4.10
N LYS A 139 5.53 14.00 -5.00
CA LYS A 139 5.11 14.46 -6.33
C LYS A 139 5.52 13.46 -7.41
N GLY A 140 4.73 13.40 -8.49
CA GLY A 140 5.09 12.62 -9.69
C GLY A 140 4.95 11.11 -9.56
N ASN A 141 5.49 10.39 -10.54
CA ASN A 141 5.59 8.93 -10.53
C ASN A 141 7.04 8.57 -10.23
N ALA A 142 7.30 7.88 -9.12
CA ALA A 142 8.64 7.44 -8.73
C ALA A 142 9.41 6.74 -9.85
N SER A 143 8.71 6.02 -10.75
CA SER A 143 9.35 5.32 -11.88
C SER A 143 9.89 6.25 -12.97
N LYS A 144 9.52 7.55 -12.97
CA LYS A 144 10.04 8.55 -13.93
C LYS A 144 11.47 8.99 -13.58
N HIS A 145 11.88 8.81 -12.32
CA HIS A 145 13.22 9.12 -11.85
C HIS A 145 14.19 7.94 -11.99
N LEU A 146 13.71 6.82 -12.54
CA LEU A 146 14.51 5.62 -12.78
C LEU A 146 14.77 5.46 -14.28
N SER A 147 16.01 5.22 -14.66
CA SER A 147 16.39 4.72 -15.98
C SER A 147 15.75 3.36 -16.27
N GLU A 148 15.77 2.91 -17.52
CA GLU A 148 15.21 1.60 -17.87
C GLU A 148 15.91 0.44 -17.15
N THR A 149 17.23 0.54 -16.95
CA THR A 149 18.03 -0.43 -16.21
C THR A 149 17.63 -0.47 -14.73
N GLU A 150 17.51 0.69 -14.10
CA GLU A 150 17.07 0.80 -12.69
C GLU A 150 15.62 0.31 -12.53
N ARG A 151 14.72 0.63 -13.47
CA ARG A 151 13.35 0.08 -13.46
C ARG A 151 13.35 -1.45 -13.54
N LYS A 152 14.18 -2.04 -14.40
CA LYS A 152 14.31 -3.51 -14.50
C LYS A 152 14.89 -4.13 -13.24
N GLN A 153 15.87 -3.47 -12.63
CA GLN A 153 16.47 -3.91 -11.37
C GLN A 153 15.47 -3.83 -10.20
N VAL A 154 14.76 -2.70 -10.05
CA VAL A 154 13.68 -2.55 -9.06
C VAL A 154 12.57 -3.56 -9.31
N ALA A 155 12.15 -3.79 -10.56
CA ALA A 155 11.13 -4.78 -10.88
C ALA A 155 11.59 -6.21 -10.49
N LYS A 156 12.85 -6.54 -10.76
CA LYS A 156 13.45 -7.82 -10.36
C LYS A 156 13.46 -7.98 -8.85
N GLU A 157 13.91 -6.98 -8.10
CA GLU A 157 13.96 -6.99 -6.63
C GLU A 157 12.57 -7.00 -5.99
N MET A 158 11.60 -6.31 -6.58
CA MET A 158 10.19 -6.29 -6.18
C MET A 158 9.40 -7.52 -6.63
N CYS A 159 10.11 -8.59 -7.03
CA CYS A 159 9.52 -9.87 -7.39
C CYS A 159 8.54 -9.80 -8.56
N HIS A 160 8.69 -8.87 -9.51
CA HIS A 160 7.89 -8.84 -10.74
C HIS A 160 8.34 -9.91 -11.75
N GLU A 161 9.55 -10.46 -11.57
CA GLU A 161 10.07 -11.59 -12.34
C GLU A 161 9.70 -12.93 -11.66
N PRO A 162 9.16 -13.93 -12.39
CA PRO A 162 8.73 -15.22 -11.81
C PRO A 162 9.82 -15.97 -11.05
N SER A 163 11.07 -15.92 -11.51
CA SER A 163 12.22 -16.55 -10.86
C SER A 163 12.58 -15.91 -9.52
N THR A 164 12.37 -14.60 -9.38
CA THR A 164 12.52 -13.89 -8.10
C THR A 164 11.32 -14.17 -7.20
N ALA A 165 10.11 -14.20 -7.75
CA ALA A 165 8.91 -14.60 -7.03
C ALA A 165 9.08 -15.99 -6.40
N GLU A 166 9.59 -16.99 -7.12
CA GLU A 166 9.90 -18.32 -6.56
C GLU A 166 10.85 -18.26 -5.36
N ARG A 167 11.87 -17.40 -5.36
CA ARG A 167 12.77 -17.26 -4.19
C ARG A 167 12.08 -16.68 -2.95
N PHE A 168 11.02 -15.89 -3.12
CA PHE A 168 10.30 -15.25 -2.02
C PHE A 168 9.01 -15.97 -1.62
N TYR A 169 8.46 -16.82 -2.49
CA TYR A 169 7.21 -17.57 -2.28
C TYR A 169 7.40 -19.05 -1.91
N VAL A 170 8.60 -19.50 -1.53
CA VAL A 170 8.82 -20.90 -1.16
C VAL A 170 8.57 -21.16 0.33
N ALA A 171 7.56 -22.00 0.58
CA ALA A 171 7.11 -22.62 1.84
C ALA A 171 6.69 -21.65 2.95
N LEU A 172 5.66 -22.02 3.73
CA LEU A 172 5.27 -21.32 4.95
C LEU A 172 6.52 -21.07 5.81
N PRO A 173 7.05 -19.83 5.86
CA PRO A 173 8.28 -19.59 6.61
C PRO A 173 7.94 -19.74 8.08
N ASP A 174 8.79 -20.47 8.80
CA ASP A 174 8.71 -20.51 10.26
C ASP A 174 8.68 -19.08 10.81
N LYS A 175 7.87 -18.87 11.85
CA LYS A 175 7.59 -17.55 12.44
C LYS A 175 8.85 -16.78 12.80
N ILE A 176 9.90 -17.48 13.23
CA ILE A 176 11.18 -16.89 13.66
C ILE A 176 12.01 -16.40 12.44
N PRO A 177 12.36 -17.24 11.45
CA PRO A 177 12.96 -16.79 10.20
C PRO A 177 12.17 -15.69 9.49
N GLY A 178 10.85 -15.82 9.38
CA GLY A 178 10.00 -14.80 8.74
C GLY A 178 10.14 -13.43 9.40
N TYR A 179 10.19 -13.38 10.73
CA TYR A 179 10.42 -12.14 11.47
C TYR A 179 11.85 -11.60 11.34
N LYS A 180 12.86 -12.48 11.19
CA LYS A 180 14.24 -12.06 10.91
C LYS A 180 14.32 -11.38 9.54
N THR A 181 13.69 -11.95 8.52
CA THR A 181 13.60 -11.34 7.17
C THR A 181 12.93 -9.97 7.22
N ARG A 182 11.82 -9.84 7.96
CA ARG A 182 11.17 -8.54 8.22
C ARG A 182 12.15 -7.50 8.79
N ARG A 183 12.97 -7.87 9.78
CA ARG A 183 13.96 -6.95 10.37
C ARG A 183 15.04 -6.51 9.38
N LEU A 184 15.52 -7.43 8.54
CA LEU A 184 16.52 -7.12 7.53
C LEU A 184 15.99 -6.13 6.47
N ARG A 185 14.73 -6.30 6.05
CA ARG A 185 14.08 -5.35 5.11
C ARG A 185 13.94 -3.95 5.70
N LEU A 186 13.52 -3.84 6.95
CA LEU A 186 13.46 -2.53 7.62
C LEU A 186 14.83 -1.88 7.70
N LYS A 187 15.86 -2.63 8.07
CA LYS A 187 17.23 -2.12 8.11
C LYS A 187 17.68 -1.63 6.72
N ALA A 188 17.37 -2.37 5.66
CA ALA A 188 17.70 -1.96 4.29
C ALA A 188 16.95 -0.68 3.88
N LEU A 189 15.67 -0.57 4.22
CA LEU A 189 14.87 0.65 3.96
C LEU A 189 15.36 1.86 4.74
N GLU A 190 15.76 1.68 6.01
CA GLU A 190 16.34 2.75 6.84
C GLU A 190 17.67 3.24 6.25
N ASN A 191 18.54 2.32 5.82
CA ASN A 191 19.80 2.69 5.19
C ASN A 191 19.58 3.44 3.87
N ALA A 192 18.68 2.97 3.01
CA ALA A 192 18.41 3.64 1.72
C ALA A 192 17.88 5.07 1.89
N LEU A 193 17.12 5.34 2.96
CA LEU A 193 16.63 6.70 3.25
C LEU A 193 17.74 7.62 3.77
N ASN A 194 18.74 7.07 4.48
CA ASN A 194 19.86 7.87 4.98
C ASN A 194 20.91 8.13 3.90
N ASP A 195 21.08 7.22 2.93
CA ASP A 195 22.01 7.39 1.81
C ASP A 195 21.53 8.48 0.81
N ASP A 196 20.22 8.73 0.71
CA ASP A 196 19.65 9.81 -0.13
C ASP A 196 19.91 11.22 0.46
N ASP A 197 20.04 11.35 1.79
CA ASP A 197 20.29 12.63 2.46
C ASP A 197 21.73 13.15 2.23
N ASP A 198 22.67 12.28 1.83
CA ASP A 198 24.07 12.65 1.57
C ASP A 198 24.31 13.18 0.13
N ILE A 199 23.30 13.18 -0.74
CA ILE A 199 23.42 13.63 -2.15
C ILE A 199 22.99 15.10 -2.34
N GLU A 200 22.22 15.70 -1.40
CA GLU A 200 21.73 17.09 -1.53
C GLU A 200 22.71 18.19 -1.04
N THR A 201 24.03 17.97 -1.08
CA THR A 201 25.02 19.05 -0.85
C THR A 201 25.97 19.28 -2.03
N SER A 202 25.47 19.28 -3.27
CA SER A 202 26.12 20.03 -4.36
C SER A 202 25.24 20.11 -5.61
N SER A 203 24.37 21.12 -5.71
CA SER A 203 24.07 21.76 -7.01
C SER A 203 23.27 23.04 -6.79
N SER A 204 23.98 24.15 -6.66
CA SER A 204 23.44 25.49 -6.93
C SER A 204 23.09 25.61 -8.42
N GLY A 205 21.87 26.05 -8.75
CA GLY A 205 21.49 26.34 -10.13
C GLY A 205 20.02 26.73 -10.31
N GLU A 206 19.75 28.02 -10.10
CA GLU A 206 18.78 28.93 -10.76
C GLU A 206 17.34 28.46 -11.10
N GLU A 207 16.37 29.19 -10.52
CA GLU A 207 14.95 29.22 -10.85
C GLU A 207 14.68 29.79 -12.27
N PRO A 208 13.48 29.52 -12.83
CA PRO A 208 12.63 30.66 -13.16
C PRO A 208 11.17 30.55 -12.70
N GLN A 209 10.64 31.72 -12.34
CA GLN A 209 9.25 32.06 -12.05
C GLN A 209 8.34 31.95 -13.28
N ASP A 210 7.05 31.66 -13.06
CA ASP A 210 5.95 32.29 -13.81
C ASP A 210 4.63 32.15 -13.02
N ASP A 211 3.98 33.31 -12.82
CA ASP A 211 2.66 33.53 -12.24
C ASP A 211 1.54 33.20 -13.24
N ASP A 212 0.39 32.68 -12.79
CA ASP A 212 -0.90 33.33 -13.08
C ASP A 212 -2.03 32.84 -12.15
N GLN A 213 -2.86 33.77 -11.72
CA GLN A 213 -4.00 33.62 -10.81
C GLN A 213 -5.31 33.45 -11.59
N THR A 214 -6.30 32.73 -11.04
CA THR A 214 -7.65 33.23 -10.63
C THR A 214 -8.70 32.11 -10.46
N GLU A 215 -9.35 32.13 -9.27
CA GLU A 215 -10.81 32.06 -8.95
C GLU A 215 -11.80 31.25 -9.83
N SER A 216 -12.92 30.65 -9.40
CA SER A 216 -13.66 30.50 -8.14
C SER A 216 -14.87 29.54 -8.40
N ASP A 217 -15.20 28.71 -7.39
CA ASP A 217 -16.53 28.24 -6.93
C ASP A 217 -17.46 27.19 -7.63
N SER A 218 -17.99 26.35 -6.72
CA SER A 218 -19.25 25.58 -6.53
C SER A 218 -19.82 24.47 -7.45
N SER A 219 -19.92 23.27 -6.82
CA SER A 219 -20.93 22.17 -6.94
C SER A 219 -20.91 21.30 -8.22
N LEU A 220 -21.27 20.00 -8.28
CA LEU A 220 -21.60 18.92 -7.34
C LEU A 220 -21.51 17.58 -8.14
N SER A 221 -21.05 16.52 -7.46
CA SER A 221 -21.29 15.07 -7.68
C SER A 221 -21.32 14.43 -9.09
N GLU A 222 -20.54 13.33 -9.23
CA GLU A 222 -20.57 12.27 -10.26
C GLU A 222 -19.94 12.53 -11.65
N GLU A 223 -19.95 13.76 -12.17
CA GLU A 223 -19.41 14.01 -13.51
C GLU A 223 -17.87 14.04 -13.56
N LYS A 224 -17.21 14.40 -12.44
CA LYS A 224 -15.74 14.54 -12.32
C LYS A 224 -14.99 13.21 -12.38
N LEU A 225 -15.56 12.12 -11.85
CA LEU A 225 -14.97 10.78 -11.90
C LEU A 225 -14.97 10.20 -13.33
N ARG A 226 -16.02 10.50 -14.12
CA ARG A 226 -16.15 10.04 -15.51
C ARG A 226 -15.31 10.87 -16.49
N THR A 227 -15.23 12.19 -16.29
CA THR A 227 -14.38 13.08 -17.11
C THR A 227 -12.89 12.87 -16.85
N TRP A 228 -12.47 12.57 -15.61
CA TRP A 228 -11.07 12.17 -15.31
C TRP A 228 -10.67 10.88 -16.03
N GLN A 229 -11.56 9.88 -16.08
CA GLN A 229 -11.32 8.62 -16.82
C GLN A 229 -11.33 8.80 -18.35
N ARG A 230 -12.12 9.73 -18.89
CA ARG A 230 -12.14 10.04 -20.34
C ARG A 230 -10.94 10.86 -20.80
N LYS A 231 -10.47 11.84 -20.01
CA LYS A 231 -9.33 12.71 -20.39
C LYS A 231 -7.98 11.97 -20.46
N LYS A 232 -7.86 10.81 -19.79
CA LYS A 232 -6.67 9.91 -19.91
C LYS A 232 -6.73 8.89 -21.04
N ARG A 233 -7.87 8.70 -21.72
CA ARG A 233 -7.98 7.77 -22.87
C ARG A 233 -7.54 8.38 -24.20
N SER A 234 -7.21 9.68 -24.25
CA SER A 234 -6.80 10.37 -25.49
C SER A 234 -5.29 10.33 -25.78
N ASN A 235 -4.44 9.91 -24.83
CA ASN A 235 -3.02 9.72 -25.09
C ASN A 235 -2.70 8.23 -24.98
N TYR A 236 -2.75 7.59 -26.16
CA TYR A 236 -2.31 6.26 -26.53
C TYR A 236 -1.49 5.49 -25.48
N TRP A 237 -2.02 4.33 -25.05
CA TRP A 237 -1.24 3.24 -24.46
C TRP A 237 -1.45 2.01 -25.33
N GLY A 238 -0.60 1.87 -26.36
CA GLY A 238 -0.27 0.56 -26.91
C GLY A 238 0.92 0.04 -26.14
N TRP A 239 0.77 -1.12 -25.49
CA TRP A 239 1.89 -1.92 -25.00
C TRP A 239 1.67 -3.38 -25.43
N PRO A 240 2.73 -4.07 -25.88
CA PRO A 240 2.73 -5.50 -26.14
C PRO A 240 2.56 -6.33 -24.86
#